data_AF-A0AAU7KHN0-F1
#
_entry.id   AF-A0AAU7KHN0-F1
#
_cell.length_a   1.000
_cell.length_b   1.000
_cell.length_c   1.000
_cell.angle_alpha   90.00
_cell.angle_beta   90.00
_cell.angle_gamma   90.00
#
_symmetry.space_group_name_H-M   'P 1'
#
loop_
_entity.id
_entity.type
_entity.pdbx_description
1 polymer ?
#
loop_
_entity_poly.entity_id
_entity_poly.type
_entity_poly.pdbx_seq_one_letter_code
_entity_poly.pdbx_strand_id
1 'polypeptide(L)'
;MPHENKEPSLDDEHRALEALFERMEQMPPPAPPEPNLFSISGPGQHENRLSDLMAIFMGSHEGAPRWLAKALVACLLKKGAFPGELEDDLLLCTDWDSLSVEREVPSSDVRDGNDKRLDLVISSDSFVIGIEHKVWASASYNPFTTYAAMIDAYQQPYQVRCVLSPLTQRDDVPVDWVCVSYDELITAARERFGEEVATSTFTKWQVFYQELLQHLHAIAHQDKAMIMDDKELTFALKHFAQLKQAARKLGLLESELVQQCTRTLASTLDISENEIIKSSSTWRDEQRVLRFSFPHWEGHNNQACLVYYPTSESDAADSESIGFYVRGYIDRQATSADLEDIAEDFMSTVPDTCSDACSFYRDGEPKDFRFESNKRYLVLDAWPHPYTREGALNALGDLARWIDQRLSQSVQ
;
A
#
# COMPACT_ATOMS: atom_id res chain seq x y z
N MET A 1 -5.54 -27.76 -49.36
CA MET A 1 -4.57 -26.65 -49.41
C MET A 1 -4.11 -26.42 -47.98
N PRO A 2 -2.80 -26.48 -47.68
CA PRO A 2 -2.33 -26.11 -46.36
C PRO A 2 -2.49 -24.60 -46.20
N HIS A 3 -3.15 -24.16 -45.12
CA HIS A 3 -3.10 -22.77 -44.70
C HIS A 3 -1.65 -22.48 -44.30
N GLU A 4 -0.89 -21.81 -45.15
CA GLU A 4 0.33 -21.12 -44.73
C GLU A 4 -0.10 -20.06 -43.72
N ASN A 5 0.00 -20.37 -42.43
CA ASN A 5 0.04 -19.35 -41.39
C ASN A 5 1.34 -18.58 -41.59
N LYS A 6 1.27 -17.53 -42.41
CA LYS A 6 2.31 -16.52 -42.49
C LYS A 6 2.36 -15.85 -41.12
N GLU A 7 3.43 -16.08 -40.37
CA GLU A 7 3.65 -15.36 -39.11
C GLU A 7 3.60 -13.85 -39.41
N PRO A 8 2.88 -13.07 -38.59
CA PRO A 8 2.78 -11.63 -38.79
C PRO A 8 4.19 -11.00 -38.74
N SER A 9 4.44 -10.02 -39.61
CA SER A 9 5.73 -9.32 -39.59
C SER A 9 5.85 -8.44 -38.34
N LEU A 10 7.07 -8.12 -37.93
CA LEU A 10 7.36 -7.18 -36.83
C LEU A 10 6.66 -5.81 -37.03
N ASP A 11 6.55 -5.36 -38.27
CA ASP A 11 5.88 -4.10 -38.62
C ASP A 11 4.35 -4.18 -38.46
N ASP A 12 3.76 -5.34 -38.76
CA ASP A 12 2.32 -5.58 -38.55
C ASP A 12 1.99 -5.64 -37.05
N GLU A 13 2.89 -6.23 -36.27
CA GLU A 13 2.82 -6.29 -34.81
C GLU A 13 2.92 -4.91 -34.15
N HIS A 14 3.84 -4.06 -34.59
CA HIS A 14 3.97 -2.69 -34.07
C HIS A 14 2.75 -1.85 -34.41
N ARG A 15 2.25 -1.93 -35.66
CA ARG A 15 1.05 -1.22 -36.08
C ARG A 15 -0.19 -1.64 -35.29
N ALA A 16 -0.29 -2.92 -34.93
CA ALA A 16 -1.39 -3.43 -34.11
C ALA A 16 -1.36 -2.90 -32.66
N LEU A 17 -0.17 -2.64 -32.12
CA LEU A 17 0.01 -2.04 -30.80
C LEU A 17 -0.29 -0.53 -30.81
N GLU A 18 0.20 0.21 -31.80
CA GLU A 18 -0.15 1.62 -32.00
C GLU A 18 -1.67 1.81 -32.06
N ALA A 19 -2.36 1.01 -32.87
CA ALA A 19 -3.82 1.04 -32.96
C ALA A 19 -4.53 0.62 -31.66
N LEU A 20 -3.88 -0.17 -30.79
CA LEU A 20 -4.41 -0.46 -29.46
C LEU A 20 -4.27 0.78 -28.56
N PHE A 21 -3.10 1.43 -28.54
CA PHE A 21 -2.84 2.61 -27.73
C PHE A 21 -3.77 3.77 -28.09
N GLU A 22 -3.93 4.08 -29.38
CA GLU A 22 -4.89 5.08 -29.85
C GLU A 22 -6.32 4.81 -29.36
N ARG A 23 -6.70 3.53 -29.26
CA ARG A 23 -8.04 3.13 -28.84
C ARG A 23 -8.22 3.15 -27.33
N MET A 24 -7.14 2.89 -26.58
CA MET A 24 -7.10 3.07 -25.13
C MET A 24 -7.20 4.54 -24.74
N GLU A 25 -6.53 5.45 -25.45
CA GLU A 25 -6.63 6.90 -25.20
C GLU A 25 -8.03 7.45 -25.41
N GLN A 26 -8.83 6.82 -26.28
CA GLN A 26 -10.22 7.21 -26.54
C GLN A 26 -11.22 6.65 -25.52
N MET A 27 -10.78 5.79 -24.60
CA MET A 27 -11.66 5.27 -23.56
C MET A 27 -11.91 6.33 -22.49
N PRO A 28 -13.18 6.56 -22.09
CA PRO A 28 -13.47 7.51 -21.03
C PRO A 28 -12.79 7.04 -19.74
N PRO A 29 -12.10 7.93 -18.98
CA PRO A 29 -11.56 7.55 -17.69
C PRO A 29 -12.70 7.09 -16.77
N PRO A 30 -12.44 6.15 -15.84
CA PRO A 30 -13.43 5.79 -14.85
C PRO A 30 -13.89 7.05 -14.12
N ALA A 31 -15.21 7.21 -13.95
CA ALA A 31 -15.74 8.36 -13.25
C ALA A 31 -15.12 8.41 -11.84
N PRO A 32 -14.60 9.56 -11.39
CA PRO A 32 -14.03 9.65 -10.05
C PRO A 32 -15.12 9.27 -9.04
N PRO A 33 -14.80 8.49 -8.00
CA PRO A 33 -15.76 8.18 -6.96
C PRO A 33 -16.27 9.48 -6.35
N GLU A 34 -17.55 9.52 -5.99
CA GLU A 34 -18.13 10.66 -5.29
C GLU A 34 -17.31 10.92 -4.00
N PRO A 35 -16.75 12.11 -3.84
CA PRO A 35 -15.96 12.41 -2.66
C PRO A 35 -16.88 12.49 -1.45
N ASN A 36 -16.47 11.86 -0.34
CA ASN A 36 -17.21 11.85 0.91
C ASN A 36 -16.43 12.63 1.99
N LEU A 37 -17.09 12.99 3.08
CA LEU A 37 -16.50 13.79 4.16
C LEU A 37 -15.20 13.16 4.70
N PHE A 38 -15.19 11.82 4.81
CA PHE A 38 -14.09 11.05 5.37
C PHE A 38 -12.92 10.84 4.41
N SER A 39 -13.14 10.93 3.09
CA SER A 39 -12.09 10.87 2.08
C SER A 39 -11.41 12.22 1.87
N ILE A 40 -12.12 13.34 2.01
CA ILE A 40 -11.56 14.70 1.83
C ILE A 40 -10.89 15.22 3.10
N SER A 41 -11.47 14.98 4.29
CA SER A 41 -11.04 15.62 5.54
C SER A 41 -11.03 14.69 6.75
N GLY A 42 -11.26 13.40 6.56
CA GLY A 42 -11.32 12.40 7.63
C GLY A 42 -10.11 11.46 7.67
N PRO A 43 -10.31 10.19 8.09
CA PRO A 43 -9.22 9.25 8.32
C PRO A 43 -8.49 8.80 7.04
N GLY A 44 -9.05 9.03 5.85
CA GLY A 44 -8.53 8.46 4.61
C GLY A 44 -8.45 6.94 4.73
N GLN A 45 -7.30 6.36 4.38
CA GLN A 45 -7.01 4.92 4.50
C GLN A 45 -6.20 4.56 5.77
N HIS A 46 -6.02 5.50 6.69
CA HIS A 46 -5.24 5.24 7.90
C HIS A 46 -6.02 4.33 8.86
N GLU A 47 -5.57 3.08 8.97
CA GLU A 47 -6.16 2.00 9.77
C GLU A 47 -6.63 2.46 11.17
N ASN A 48 -5.73 3.01 11.98
CA ASN A 48 -6.06 3.41 13.36
C ASN A 48 -7.11 4.53 13.41
N ARG A 49 -6.99 5.56 12.56
CA ARG A 49 -7.98 6.66 12.52
C ARG A 49 -9.34 6.18 12.03
N LEU A 50 -9.35 5.23 11.10
CA LEU A 50 -10.59 4.64 10.61
C LEU A 50 -11.24 3.77 11.69
N SER A 51 -10.45 3.01 12.45
CA SER A 51 -10.95 2.26 13.59
C SER A 51 -11.53 3.17 14.68
N ASP A 52 -10.96 4.35 14.93
CA ASP A 52 -11.55 5.34 15.85
C ASP A 52 -12.95 5.78 15.40
N LEU A 53 -13.11 6.04 14.10
CA LEU A 53 -14.39 6.41 13.52
C LEU A 53 -15.40 5.26 13.59
N MET A 54 -14.96 4.02 13.33
CA MET A 54 -15.81 2.83 13.45
C MET A 54 -16.27 2.61 14.89
N ALA A 55 -15.39 2.85 15.87
CA ALA A 55 -15.68 2.70 17.30
C ALA A 55 -16.91 3.50 17.74
N ILE A 56 -17.08 4.71 17.19
CA ILE A 56 -18.24 5.57 17.47
C ILE A 56 -19.54 4.82 17.19
N PHE A 57 -19.63 4.18 16.02
CA PHE A 57 -20.81 3.42 15.59
C PHE A 57 -20.84 1.98 16.10
N MET A 58 -19.77 1.55 16.78
CA MET A 58 -19.74 0.31 17.55
C MET A 58 -20.20 0.52 18.99
N GLY A 59 -20.12 1.74 19.53
CA GLY A 59 -20.63 2.07 20.86
C GLY A 59 -19.62 2.73 21.82
N SER A 60 -18.49 3.26 21.34
CA SER A 60 -17.50 3.92 22.20
C SER A 60 -17.95 5.26 22.78
N HIS A 61 -19.09 5.81 22.33
CA HIS A 61 -19.64 7.07 22.81
C HIS A 61 -21.11 6.97 23.17
N GLU A 62 -21.46 7.50 24.34
CA GLU A 62 -22.84 7.62 24.79
C GLU A 62 -23.67 8.47 23.82
N GLY A 63 -24.87 8.01 23.47
CA GLY A 63 -25.78 8.70 22.55
C GLY A 63 -25.44 8.55 21.06
N ALA A 64 -24.35 7.87 20.72
CA ALA A 64 -24.10 7.39 19.35
C ALA A 64 -24.79 6.02 19.14
N PRO A 65 -25.32 5.75 17.94
CA PRO A 65 -25.95 4.48 17.66
C PRO A 65 -24.92 3.36 17.47
N ARG A 66 -25.29 2.13 17.86
CA ARG A 66 -24.43 0.93 17.79
C ARG A 66 -24.64 0.12 16.52
N TRP A 67 -25.01 0.79 15.44
CA TRP A 67 -25.41 0.13 14.19
C TRP A 67 -24.31 -0.74 13.59
N LEU A 68 -23.05 -0.31 13.69
CA LEU A 68 -21.93 -1.06 13.14
C LEU A 68 -21.60 -2.30 13.98
N ALA A 69 -21.69 -2.21 15.31
CA ALA A 69 -21.50 -3.37 16.19
C ALA A 69 -22.56 -4.45 15.92
N LYS A 70 -23.83 -4.05 15.79
CA LYS A 70 -24.91 -4.99 15.45
C LYS A 70 -24.70 -5.63 14.06
N ALA A 71 -24.25 -4.84 13.08
CA ALA A 71 -23.93 -5.34 11.75
C ALA A 71 -22.78 -6.36 11.79
N LEU A 72 -21.72 -6.09 12.55
CA LEU A 72 -20.60 -6.99 12.72
C LEU A 72 -21.02 -8.30 13.40
N VAL A 73 -21.81 -8.23 14.47
CA VAL A 73 -22.36 -9.42 15.14
C VAL A 73 -23.20 -10.26 14.17
N ALA A 74 -24.03 -9.63 13.34
CA ALA A 74 -24.79 -10.34 12.31
C ALA A 74 -23.88 -11.04 11.28
N CYS A 75 -22.79 -10.41 10.83
CA CYS A 75 -21.81 -11.06 9.95
C CYS A 75 -21.15 -12.28 10.63
N LEU A 76 -20.77 -12.14 11.90
CA LEU A 76 -20.09 -13.18 12.67
C LEU A 76 -21.02 -14.37 12.95
N LEU A 77 -22.30 -14.14 13.23
CA LEU A 77 -23.32 -15.19 13.36
C LEU A 77 -23.48 -15.97 12.06
N LYS A 78 -23.65 -15.28 10.92
CA LYS A 78 -23.73 -15.91 9.58
C LYS A 78 -22.50 -16.76 9.24
N LYS A 79 -21.32 -16.41 9.78
CA LYS A 79 -20.05 -17.14 9.61
C LYS A 79 -19.85 -18.27 10.63
N GLY A 80 -20.81 -18.51 11.53
CA GLY A 80 -20.71 -19.56 12.56
C GLY A 80 -19.67 -19.26 13.65
N ALA A 81 -19.34 -17.98 13.88
CA ALA A 81 -18.41 -17.57 14.94
C ALA A 81 -19.00 -17.73 16.35
N PHE A 82 -20.32 -17.88 16.43
CA PHE A 82 -21.09 -18.17 17.64
C PHE A 82 -21.77 -19.54 17.51
N PRO A 83 -22.14 -20.19 18.63
CA PRO A 83 -22.92 -21.43 18.57
C PRO A 83 -24.23 -21.25 17.79
N GLY A 84 -24.54 -22.20 16.90
CA GLY A 84 -25.59 -22.07 15.86
C GLY A 84 -27.05 -22.00 16.33
N GLU A 85 -27.31 -22.01 17.64
CA GLU A 85 -28.65 -21.87 18.21
C GLU A 85 -28.98 -20.41 18.62
N LEU A 86 -28.05 -19.47 18.44
CA LEU A 86 -28.10 -18.12 19.03
C LEU A 86 -28.32 -16.96 18.04
N GLU A 87 -28.57 -17.22 16.76
CA GLU A 87 -28.54 -16.18 15.71
C GLU A 87 -29.51 -15.02 15.99
N ASP A 88 -30.78 -15.31 16.28
CA ASP A 88 -31.77 -14.27 16.62
C ASP A 88 -31.68 -13.85 18.11
N ASP A 89 -31.33 -14.78 18.99
CA ASP A 89 -31.30 -14.55 20.43
C ASP A 89 -30.21 -13.54 20.84
N LEU A 90 -29.03 -13.60 20.25
CA LEU A 90 -27.91 -12.72 20.63
C LEU A 90 -28.19 -11.26 20.27
N LEU A 91 -28.71 -10.99 19.06
CA LEU A 91 -28.99 -9.64 18.60
C LEU A 91 -30.15 -8.99 19.37
N LEU A 92 -31.16 -9.79 19.77
CA LEU A 92 -32.34 -9.33 20.50
C LEU A 92 -32.12 -9.21 22.01
N CYS A 93 -31.34 -10.11 22.61
CA CYS A 93 -31.17 -10.18 24.07
C CYS A 93 -29.96 -9.41 24.59
N THR A 94 -29.04 -8.99 23.71
CA THR A 94 -27.91 -8.14 24.10
C THR A 94 -28.43 -6.76 24.53
N ASP A 95 -28.08 -6.34 25.74
CA ASP A 95 -28.22 -4.95 26.15
C ASP A 95 -27.13 -4.12 25.44
N TRP A 96 -27.51 -3.53 24.31
CA TRP A 96 -26.60 -2.72 23.53
C TRP A 96 -26.18 -1.44 24.27
N ASP A 97 -26.99 -0.93 25.19
CA ASP A 97 -26.66 0.34 25.86
C ASP A 97 -25.54 0.20 26.89
N SER A 98 -25.33 -0.99 27.44
CA SER A 98 -24.22 -1.31 28.36
C SER A 98 -22.96 -1.85 27.67
N LEU A 99 -22.95 -1.92 26.33
CA LEU A 99 -21.80 -2.38 25.56
C LEU A 99 -20.56 -1.52 25.83
N SER A 100 -19.41 -2.16 26.09
CA SER A 100 -18.11 -1.51 26.18
C SER A 100 -17.34 -1.66 24.86
N VAL A 101 -16.69 -0.58 24.43
CA VAL A 101 -15.82 -0.56 23.25
C VAL A 101 -14.49 0.07 23.62
N GLU A 102 -13.42 -0.69 23.47
CA GLU A 102 -12.06 -0.27 23.80
C GLU A 102 -11.21 -0.20 22.52
N ARG A 103 -10.32 0.80 22.47
CA ARG A 103 -9.43 1.08 21.34
C ARG A 103 -7.99 0.83 21.73
N GLU A 104 -7.21 0.29 20.80
CA GLU A 104 -5.78 0.06 20.93
C GLU A 104 -5.42 -0.61 22.27
N VAL A 105 -6.13 -1.70 22.59
CA VAL A 105 -5.99 -2.41 23.87
C VAL A 105 -4.58 -2.97 23.98
N PRO A 106 -3.76 -2.59 24.98
CA PRO A 106 -2.37 -3.00 25.06
C PRO A 106 -2.24 -4.42 25.60
N SER A 107 -1.25 -5.17 25.09
CA SER A 107 -0.86 -6.46 25.66
C SER A 107 -0.23 -6.28 27.05
N SER A 108 -0.58 -7.16 27.99
CA SER A 108 0.00 -7.15 29.35
C SER A 108 1.42 -7.72 29.42
N ASP A 109 1.87 -8.47 28.40
CA ASP A 109 3.19 -9.09 28.33
C ASP A 109 4.18 -8.18 27.55
N VAL A 110 4.86 -7.28 28.25
CA VAL A 110 5.87 -6.35 27.68
C VAL A 110 7.25 -7.02 27.50
N ARG A 111 7.30 -8.32 27.22
CA ARG A 111 8.58 -9.07 27.26
C ARG A 111 9.53 -8.77 26.10
N ASP A 112 9.01 -8.36 24.95
CA ASP A 112 9.79 -8.17 23.71
C ASP A 112 10.03 -6.69 23.33
N GLY A 113 9.77 -5.74 24.23
CA GLY A 113 9.99 -4.31 23.97
C GLY A 113 9.11 -3.69 22.87
N ASN A 114 8.20 -4.47 22.28
CA ASN A 114 7.18 -4.01 21.35
C ASN A 114 5.84 -3.92 22.08
N ASP A 115 5.32 -2.70 22.24
CA ASP A 115 3.96 -2.43 22.72
C ASP A 115 2.95 -2.89 21.66
N LYS A 116 2.50 -4.14 21.75
CA LYS A 116 1.51 -4.72 20.84
C LYS A 116 0.12 -4.38 21.32
N ARG A 117 -0.73 -3.92 20.40
CA ARG A 117 -2.08 -3.44 20.70
C ARG A 117 -3.08 -4.08 19.77
N LEU A 118 -4.18 -4.57 20.33
CA LEU A 118 -5.34 -5.03 19.56
C LEU A 118 -6.19 -3.81 19.19
N ASP A 119 -6.57 -3.69 17.93
CA ASP A 119 -7.21 -2.45 17.45
C ASP A 119 -8.50 -2.14 18.20
N LEU A 120 -9.41 -3.11 18.28
CA LEU A 120 -10.76 -2.88 18.79
C LEU A 120 -11.17 -4.08 19.65
N VAL A 121 -11.77 -3.81 20.80
CA VAL A 121 -12.46 -4.83 21.59
C VAL A 121 -13.87 -4.35 21.87
N ILE A 122 -14.85 -5.19 21.56
CA ILE A 122 -16.25 -4.97 21.89
C ILE A 122 -16.65 -6.02 22.92
N SER A 123 -17.17 -5.61 24.07
CA SER A 123 -17.60 -6.54 25.11
C SER A 123 -19.00 -6.21 25.66
N SER A 124 -19.76 -7.26 25.91
CA SER A 124 -21.02 -7.27 26.67
C SER A 124 -20.92 -8.30 27.80
N ASP A 125 -22.01 -8.50 28.53
CA ASP A 125 -22.13 -9.57 29.54
C ASP A 125 -22.14 -10.99 28.95
N SER A 126 -22.34 -11.13 27.63
CA SER A 126 -22.47 -12.42 26.96
C SER A 126 -21.31 -12.73 26.02
N PHE A 127 -20.65 -11.71 25.48
CA PHE A 127 -19.59 -11.91 24.51
C PHE A 127 -18.47 -10.88 24.62
N VAL A 128 -17.30 -11.27 24.11
CA VAL A 128 -16.22 -10.37 23.71
C VAL A 128 -15.83 -10.66 22.27
N ILE A 129 -15.66 -9.60 21.48
CA ILE A 129 -15.16 -9.66 20.12
C ILE A 129 -13.88 -8.84 20.08
N GLY A 130 -12.75 -9.50 19.91
CA GLY A 130 -11.50 -8.83 19.57
C GLY A 130 -11.38 -8.68 18.06
N ILE A 131 -11.09 -7.47 17.61
CA ILE A 131 -11.06 -7.10 16.21
C ILE A 131 -9.66 -6.55 15.92
N GLU A 132 -8.96 -7.24 15.02
CA GLU A 132 -7.80 -6.69 14.33
C GLU A 132 -8.30 -6.06 13.03
N HIS A 133 -8.07 -4.76 12.86
CA HIS A 133 -8.44 -4.05 11.64
C HIS A 133 -7.24 -4.05 10.69
N LYS A 134 -7.46 -4.39 9.42
CA LYS A 134 -6.37 -4.43 8.42
C LYS A 134 -6.79 -3.75 7.12
N VAL A 135 -6.18 -2.62 6.80
CA VAL A 135 -6.44 -1.89 5.55
C VAL A 135 -5.29 -2.12 4.58
N TRP A 136 -5.46 -3.05 3.63
CA TRP A 136 -4.49 -3.41 2.57
C TRP A 136 -3.08 -3.84 3.01
N ALA A 137 -2.79 -3.84 4.31
CA ALA A 137 -1.54 -4.34 4.89
C ALA A 137 -1.58 -5.86 5.06
N SER A 138 -0.40 -6.50 5.07
CA SER A 138 -0.27 -7.91 5.46
C SER A 138 -0.51 -8.10 6.96
N ALA A 139 -1.14 -9.21 7.33
CA ALA A 139 -1.36 -9.67 8.70
C ALA A 139 -0.26 -10.64 9.19
N SER A 140 0.70 -11.03 8.34
CA SER A 140 1.69 -12.08 8.65
C SER A 140 2.58 -11.77 9.86
N TYR A 141 2.73 -10.50 10.23
CA TYR A 141 3.57 -10.06 11.35
C TYR A 141 2.76 -9.70 12.60
N ASN A 142 1.44 -9.89 12.58
CA ASN A 142 0.58 -9.60 13.72
C ASN A 142 0.69 -10.73 14.76
N PRO A 143 0.83 -10.39 16.05
CA PRO A 143 1.00 -11.37 17.12
C PRO A 143 -0.34 -11.98 17.52
N PHE A 144 -0.98 -12.72 16.62
CA PHE A 144 -2.33 -13.28 16.82
C PHE A 144 -2.44 -14.16 18.06
N THR A 145 -1.38 -14.86 18.45
CA THR A 145 -1.35 -15.63 19.71
C THR A 145 -1.44 -14.73 20.95
N THR A 146 -0.80 -13.56 20.93
CA THR A 146 -0.89 -12.57 22.00
C THR A 146 -2.29 -11.98 22.05
N TYR A 147 -2.85 -11.62 20.89
CA TYR A 147 -4.20 -11.07 20.79
C TYR A 147 -5.27 -12.06 21.25
N ALA A 148 -5.13 -13.34 20.88
CA ALA A 148 -6.00 -14.40 21.38
C ALA A 148 -6.00 -14.46 22.92
N ALA A 149 -4.82 -14.46 23.55
CA ALA A 149 -4.69 -14.47 25.00
C ALA A 149 -5.31 -13.22 25.66
N MET A 150 -5.21 -12.05 25.01
CA MET A 150 -5.85 -10.82 25.49
C MET A 150 -7.38 -10.94 25.47
N ILE A 151 -7.96 -11.49 24.41
CA ILE A 151 -9.41 -11.69 24.28
C ILE A 151 -9.89 -12.72 25.32
N ASP A 152 -9.15 -13.82 25.50
CA ASP A 152 -9.49 -14.88 26.44
C ASP A 152 -9.51 -14.39 27.91
N ALA A 153 -8.73 -13.36 28.22
CA ALA A 153 -8.67 -12.76 29.55
C ALA A 153 -9.96 -12.03 29.98
N TYR A 154 -10.84 -11.66 29.05
CA TYR A 154 -12.14 -11.06 29.37
C TYR A 154 -13.13 -12.06 30.00
N GLN A 155 -12.85 -13.38 29.89
CA GLN A 155 -13.65 -14.45 30.51
C GLN A 155 -15.16 -14.42 30.17
N GLN A 156 -15.53 -13.84 29.03
CA GLN A 156 -16.91 -13.83 28.56
C GLN A 156 -17.33 -15.21 28.05
N PRO A 157 -18.64 -15.57 28.11
CA PRO A 157 -19.14 -16.85 27.62
C PRO A 157 -18.79 -17.12 26.15
N TYR A 158 -18.89 -16.10 25.30
CA TYR A 158 -18.51 -16.19 23.89
C TYR A 158 -17.33 -15.28 23.59
N GLN A 159 -16.28 -15.85 23.01
CA GLN A 159 -15.04 -15.15 22.68
C GLN A 159 -14.79 -15.31 21.18
N VAL A 160 -14.89 -14.19 20.46
CA VAL A 160 -14.75 -14.17 19.01
C VAL A 160 -13.53 -13.37 18.62
N ARG A 161 -12.75 -13.93 17.70
CA ARG A 161 -11.55 -13.30 17.15
C ARG A 161 -11.85 -12.94 15.70
N CYS A 162 -11.78 -11.67 15.36
CA CYS A 162 -12.21 -11.16 14.07
C CYS A 162 -11.06 -10.39 13.41
N VAL A 163 -10.83 -10.65 12.12
CA VAL A 163 -10.07 -9.73 11.27
C VAL A 163 -11.07 -8.99 10.40
N LEU A 164 -11.08 -7.66 10.51
CA LEU A 164 -11.89 -6.80 9.67
C LEU A 164 -11.01 -6.17 8.60
N SER A 165 -11.34 -6.37 7.33
CA SER A 165 -10.51 -5.86 6.23
C SER A 165 -11.30 -5.57 4.96
N PRO A 166 -10.73 -4.87 3.96
CA PRO A 166 -11.35 -4.71 2.64
C PRO A 166 -11.70 -6.04 1.94
N LEU A 167 -10.91 -7.10 2.15
CA LEU A 167 -11.03 -8.38 1.43
C LEU A 167 -11.64 -9.49 2.31
N THR A 168 -12.35 -10.43 1.67
CA THR A 168 -13.03 -11.53 2.36
C THR A 168 -12.12 -12.69 2.74
N GLN A 169 -11.01 -12.88 2.03
CA GLN A 169 -10.07 -13.98 2.28
C GLN A 169 -8.65 -13.45 2.38
N ARG A 170 -7.94 -13.96 3.39
CA ARG A 170 -6.58 -13.60 3.73
C ARG A 170 -5.82 -14.86 4.11
N ASP A 171 -4.88 -15.27 3.26
CA ASP A 171 -4.04 -16.46 3.50
C ASP A 171 -3.06 -16.25 4.67
N ASP A 172 -2.89 -15.00 5.13
CA ASP A 172 -2.00 -14.60 6.20
C ASP A 172 -2.67 -14.47 7.57
N VAL A 173 -3.92 -14.94 7.71
CA VAL A 173 -4.70 -14.92 8.96
C VAL A 173 -4.89 -16.36 9.50
N PRO A 174 -4.69 -16.60 10.81
CA PRO A 174 -4.94 -17.92 11.41
C PRO A 174 -6.38 -18.40 11.26
N VAL A 175 -6.56 -19.73 11.20
CA VAL A 175 -7.87 -20.36 10.96
C VAL A 175 -8.93 -20.06 12.03
N ASP A 176 -8.50 -19.76 13.27
CA ASP A 176 -9.38 -19.45 14.39
C ASP A 176 -9.82 -17.98 14.44
N TRP A 177 -9.35 -17.15 13.49
CA TRP A 177 -9.76 -15.77 13.31
C TRP A 177 -10.75 -15.66 12.14
N VAL A 178 -11.95 -15.19 12.43
CA VAL A 178 -13.00 -15.03 11.42
C VAL A 178 -12.74 -13.75 10.62
N CYS A 179 -12.52 -13.89 9.31
CA CYS A 179 -12.39 -12.74 8.41
C CYS A 179 -13.76 -12.20 8.01
N VAL A 180 -14.00 -10.91 8.24
CA VAL A 180 -15.16 -10.15 7.77
C VAL A 180 -14.67 -9.09 6.80
N SER A 181 -15.20 -9.09 5.57
CA SER A 181 -14.90 -8.04 4.60
C SER A 181 -15.74 -6.79 4.84
N TYR A 182 -15.27 -5.65 4.33
CA TYR A 182 -16.07 -4.44 4.30
C TYR A 182 -17.39 -4.62 3.55
N ASP A 183 -17.42 -5.37 2.44
CA ASP A 183 -18.67 -5.63 1.70
C ASP A 183 -19.68 -6.44 2.52
N GLU A 184 -19.21 -7.45 3.25
CA GLU A 184 -20.05 -8.22 4.15
C GLU A 184 -20.62 -7.32 5.26
N LEU A 185 -19.75 -6.51 5.87
CA LEU A 185 -20.14 -5.58 6.92
C LEU A 185 -21.12 -4.50 6.42
N ILE A 186 -20.87 -3.90 5.27
CA ILE A 186 -21.70 -2.86 4.66
C ILE A 186 -23.07 -3.43 4.28
N THR A 187 -23.11 -4.65 3.76
CA THR A 187 -24.36 -5.33 3.42
C THR A 187 -25.21 -5.53 4.67
N ALA A 188 -24.64 -6.14 5.72
CA ALA A 188 -25.32 -6.32 7.00
C ALA A 188 -25.71 -4.98 7.65
N ALA A 189 -24.85 -3.97 7.54
CA ALA A 189 -25.11 -2.62 8.05
C ALA A 189 -26.31 -1.97 7.36
N ARG A 190 -26.43 -2.07 6.04
CA ARG A 190 -27.55 -1.49 5.26
C ARG A 190 -28.86 -2.19 5.53
N GLU A 191 -28.86 -3.53 5.58
CA GLU A 191 -30.03 -4.34 5.92
C GLU A 191 -30.61 -3.91 7.28
N ARG A 192 -29.75 -3.88 8.31
CA ARG A 192 -30.15 -3.51 9.67
C ARG A 192 -30.50 -2.04 9.82
N PHE A 193 -29.76 -1.16 9.15
CA PHE A 193 -30.05 0.28 9.16
C PHE A 193 -31.45 0.57 8.62
N GLY A 194 -31.88 -0.15 7.57
CA GLY A 194 -33.24 -0.04 7.05
C GLY A 194 -34.32 -0.35 8.10
N GLU A 195 -34.13 -1.42 8.87
CA GLU A 195 -35.06 -1.84 9.92
C GLU A 195 -35.11 -0.85 11.10
N GLU A 196 -33.94 -0.43 11.59
CA GLU A 196 -33.85 0.47 12.75
C GLU A 196 -34.27 1.90 12.42
N VAL A 197 -34.00 2.37 11.19
CA VAL A 197 -34.32 3.75 10.80
C VAL A 197 -35.75 3.94 10.36
N ALA A 198 -36.41 2.91 9.80
CA ALA A 198 -37.79 2.99 9.31
C ALA A 198 -38.80 3.53 10.34
N THR A 199 -38.51 3.37 11.64
CA THR A 199 -39.38 3.82 12.74
C THR A 199 -38.77 4.93 13.61
N SER A 200 -37.55 5.38 13.28
CA SER A 200 -36.80 6.36 14.08
C SER A 200 -36.91 7.79 13.54
N THR A 201 -36.76 8.79 14.41
CA THR A 201 -36.59 10.19 13.98
C THR A 201 -35.25 10.40 13.30
N PHE A 202 -35.22 11.19 12.23
CA PHE A 202 -33.98 11.54 11.55
C PHE A 202 -32.99 12.26 12.48
N THR A 203 -31.74 11.78 12.52
CA THR A 203 -30.66 12.39 13.33
C THR A 203 -29.39 12.55 12.51
N LYS A 204 -28.48 13.44 12.96
CA LYS A 204 -27.16 13.62 12.33
C LYS A 204 -26.36 12.31 12.23
N TRP A 205 -26.61 11.36 13.15
CA TRP A 205 -25.92 10.08 13.16
C TRP A 205 -26.24 9.24 11.93
N GLN A 206 -27.46 9.36 11.38
CA GLN A 206 -27.84 8.67 10.14
C GLN A 206 -26.99 9.15 8.96
N VAL A 207 -26.74 10.46 8.87
CA VAL A 207 -25.87 11.05 7.84
C VAL A 207 -24.43 10.56 8.00
N PHE A 208 -23.86 10.70 9.20
CA PHE A 208 -22.47 10.26 9.45
C PHE A 208 -22.27 8.76 9.27
N TYR A 209 -23.29 7.95 9.56
CA TYR A 209 -23.21 6.51 9.33
C TYR A 209 -23.21 6.18 7.84
N GLN A 210 -24.06 6.83 7.05
CA GLN A 210 -24.07 6.67 5.60
C GLN A 210 -22.74 7.10 4.97
N GLU A 211 -22.18 8.22 5.42
CA GLU A 211 -20.83 8.67 5.03
C GLU A 211 -19.76 7.62 5.37
N LEU A 212 -19.83 7.00 6.56
CA LEU A 212 -18.90 5.94 6.95
C LEU A 212 -19.05 4.71 6.04
N LEU A 213 -20.27 4.25 5.77
CA LEU A 213 -20.50 3.11 4.89
C LEU A 213 -20.06 3.38 3.46
N GLN A 214 -20.26 4.60 2.95
CA GLN A 214 -19.77 5.03 1.65
C GLN A 214 -18.24 5.08 1.62
N HIS A 215 -17.61 5.51 2.71
CA HIS A 215 -16.16 5.53 2.85
C HIS A 215 -15.55 4.13 2.90
N LEU A 216 -16.11 3.22 3.71
CA LEU A 216 -15.70 1.80 3.73
C LEU A 216 -15.90 1.16 2.36
N HIS A 217 -17.02 1.45 1.68
CA HIS A 217 -17.26 0.97 0.31
C HIS A 217 -16.20 1.50 -0.66
N ALA A 218 -15.83 2.79 -0.56
CA ALA A 218 -14.80 3.40 -1.40
C ALA A 218 -13.42 2.79 -1.13
N ILE A 219 -13.08 2.44 0.12
CA ILE A 219 -11.82 1.74 0.43
C ILE A 219 -11.86 0.31 -0.12
N ALA A 220 -12.93 -0.45 0.10
CA ALA A 220 -13.09 -1.82 -0.40
C ALA A 220 -12.99 -1.90 -1.93
N HIS A 221 -13.39 -0.83 -2.59
CA HIS A 221 -13.47 -0.72 -4.03
C HIS A 221 -12.61 0.42 -4.58
N GLN A 222 -11.52 0.75 -3.90
CA GLN A 222 -10.57 1.72 -4.41
C GLN A 222 -10.02 1.26 -5.78
N ASP A 223 -10.00 -0.06 -5.97
CA ASP A 223 -9.68 -0.76 -7.22
C ASP A 223 -10.92 -1.09 -8.07
N LYS A 224 -12.09 -0.45 -7.89
CA LYS A 224 -13.17 -0.52 -8.92
C LYS A 224 -12.77 0.21 -10.21
N ALA A 225 -11.67 0.95 -10.22
CA ALA A 225 -10.95 1.33 -11.45
C ALA A 225 -10.19 0.14 -12.10
N MET A 226 -10.02 -1.00 -11.40
CA MET A 226 -9.42 -2.24 -11.90
C MET A 226 -10.43 -3.39 -12.13
N ILE A 227 -11.69 -3.25 -11.71
CA ILE A 227 -12.73 -4.22 -12.08
C ILE A 227 -13.26 -3.81 -13.45
N MET A 228 -12.82 -4.54 -14.47
CA MET A 228 -13.28 -4.34 -15.84
C MET A 228 -14.82 -4.36 -15.88
N ASP A 229 -15.44 -3.26 -16.31
CA ASP A 229 -16.84 -3.28 -16.68
C ASP A 229 -17.07 -4.20 -17.91
N ASP A 230 -18.32 -4.49 -18.28
CA ASP A 230 -18.60 -5.38 -19.43
C ASP A 230 -17.98 -4.87 -20.75
N LYS A 231 -17.81 -3.56 -20.91
CA LYS A 231 -17.17 -2.97 -22.09
C LYS A 231 -15.66 -3.16 -22.05
N GLU A 232 -15.04 -2.94 -20.90
CA GLU A 232 -13.61 -3.16 -20.66
C GLU A 232 -13.24 -4.63 -20.79
N LEU A 233 -14.08 -5.54 -20.25
CA LEU A 233 -13.90 -6.97 -20.40
C LEU A 233 -14.00 -7.40 -21.86
N THR A 234 -15.03 -6.92 -22.57
CA THR A 234 -15.19 -7.19 -24.01
C THR A 234 -14.00 -6.66 -24.82
N PHE A 235 -13.50 -5.48 -24.47
CA PHE A 235 -12.31 -4.89 -25.07
C PHE A 235 -11.07 -5.76 -24.82
N ALA A 236 -10.80 -6.12 -23.56
CA ALA A 236 -9.66 -6.93 -23.18
C ALA A 236 -9.67 -8.32 -23.84
N LEU A 237 -10.82 -8.98 -23.89
CA LEU A 237 -10.99 -10.27 -24.58
C LEU A 237 -10.70 -10.15 -26.08
N LYS A 238 -11.16 -9.08 -26.72
CA LYS A 238 -10.93 -8.83 -28.15
C LYS A 238 -9.46 -8.53 -28.48
N HIS A 239 -8.74 -7.89 -27.55
CA HIS A 239 -7.37 -7.40 -27.74
C HIS A 239 -6.32 -8.16 -26.92
N PHE A 240 -6.67 -9.36 -26.42
CA PHE A 240 -5.83 -10.11 -25.50
C PHE A 240 -4.41 -10.39 -26.02
N ALA A 241 -4.25 -10.65 -27.31
CA ALA A 241 -2.95 -10.89 -27.93
C ALA A 241 -2.06 -9.64 -27.86
N GLN A 242 -2.61 -8.47 -28.21
CA GLN A 242 -1.91 -7.19 -28.15
C GLN A 242 -1.60 -6.80 -26.71
N LEU A 243 -2.52 -7.02 -25.76
CA LEU A 243 -2.27 -6.79 -24.34
C LEU A 243 -1.11 -7.65 -23.82
N LYS A 244 -1.09 -8.94 -24.17
CA LYS A 244 0.02 -9.84 -23.83
C LYS A 244 1.34 -9.38 -24.46
N GLN A 245 1.30 -8.84 -25.67
CA GLN A 245 2.47 -8.30 -26.35
C GLN A 245 2.98 -7.01 -25.70
N ALA A 246 2.08 -6.09 -25.33
CA ALA A 246 2.40 -4.88 -24.58
C ALA A 246 3.05 -5.23 -23.23
N ALA A 247 2.47 -6.18 -22.48
CA ALA A 247 3.05 -6.67 -21.23
C ALA A 247 4.46 -7.27 -21.41
N ARG A 248 4.69 -8.01 -22.51
CA ARG A 248 6.03 -8.52 -22.85
C ARG A 248 7.02 -7.39 -23.14
N LYS A 249 6.62 -6.38 -23.93
CA LYS A 249 7.46 -5.22 -24.24
C LYS A 249 7.80 -4.42 -22.98
N LEU A 250 6.85 -4.29 -22.05
CA LEU A 250 7.09 -3.67 -20.75
C LEU A 250 8.14 -4.45 -19.92
N GLY A 251 8.08 -5.79 -19.92
CA GLY A 251 9.10 -6.62 -19.29
C GLY A 251 10.48 -6.52 -19.96
N LEU A 252 10.53 -6.36 -21.29
CA LEU A 252 11.77 -6.12 -22.03
C LEU A 252 12.36 -4.75 -21.70
N LEU A 253 11.53 -3.70 -21.57
CA LEU A 253 11.97 -2.37 -21.13
C LEU A 253 12.66 -2.45 -19.75
N GLU A 254 12.02 -3.09 -18.78
CA GLU A 254 12.62 -3.26 -17.44
C GLU A 254 13.94 -4.02 -17.49
N SER A 255 14.00 -5.10 -18.27
CA SER A 255 15.22 -5.90 -18.44
C SER A 255 16.36 -5.09 -19.05
N GLU A 256 16.05 -4.26 -20.04
CA GLU A 256 17.02 -3.37 -20.69
C GLU A 256 17.50 -2.26 -19.72
N LEU A 257 16.59 -1.65 -18.97
CA LEU A 257 16.95 -0.65 -17.94
C LEU A 257 17.86 -1.26 -16.86
N VAL A 258 17.56 -2.46 -16.35
CA VAL A 258 18.42 -3.17 -15.39
C VAL A 258 19.81 -3.41 -15.98
N GLN A 259 19.90 -3.80 -17.26
CA GLN A 259 21.18 -4.03 -17.91
C GLN A 259 21.99 -2.72 -18.09
N GLN A 260 21.34 -1.64 -18.52
CA GLN A 260 21.99 -0.32 -18.67
C GLN A 260 22.47 0.24 -17.32
N CYS A 261 21.65 0.12 -16.27
CA CYS A 261 22.05 0.49 -14.91
C CYS A 261 23.24 -0.35 -14.44
N THR A 262 23.20 -1.66 -14.65
CA THR A 262 24.30 -2.58 -14.27
C THR A 262 25.62 -2.16 -14.92
N ARG A 263 25.64 -1.93 -16.23
CA ARG A 263 26.84 -1.49 -16.96
C ARG A 263 27.36 -0.16 -16.43
N THR A 264 26.45 0.79 -16.22
CA THR A 264 26.79 2.14 -15.73
C THR A 264 27.41 2.08 -14.34
N LEU A 265 26.80 1.32 -13.42
CA LEU A 265 27.28 1.14 -12.05
C LEU A 265 28.61 0.39 -11.99
N ALA A 266 28.75 -0.71 -12.75
CA ALA A 266 29.98 -1.48 -12.84
C ALA A 266 31.16 -0.63 -13.34
N SER A 267 30.93 0.16 -14.40
CA SER A 267 31.92 1.10 -14.92
C SER A 267 32.23 2.24 -13.95
N THR A 268 31.23 2.73 -13.21
CA THR A 268 31.37 3.87 -12.31
C THR A 268 32.16 3.52 -11.05
N LEU A 269 31.93 2.32 -10.51
CA LEU A 269 32.53 1.84 -9.27
C LEU A 269 33.75 0.93 -9.49
N ASP A 270 34.14 0.68 -10.74
CA ASP A 270 35.25 -0.21 -11.12
C ASP A 270 35.12 -1.64 -10.53
N ILE A 271 33.91 -2.22 -10.68
CA ILE A 271 33.56 -3.57 -10.18
C ILE A 271 32.99 -4.45 -11.31
N SER A 272 32.88 -5.75 -11.06
CA SER A 272 32.26 -6.65 -12.04
C SER A 272 30.73 -6.51 -12.04
N GLU A 273 30.10 -6.55 -13.23
CA GLU A 273 28.63 -6.59 -13.37
C GLU A 273 27.97 -7.76 -12.60
N ASN A 274 28.72 -8.85 -12.40
CA ASN A 274 28.26 -10.06 -11.71
C ASN A 274 28.27 -9.92 -10.17
N GLU A 275 29.00 -8.93 -9.65
CA GLU A 275 29.06 -8.66 -8.21
C GLU A 275 27.87 -7.81 -7.75
N ILE A 276 27.20 -7.11 -8.67
CA ILE A 276 26.06 -6.25 -8.37
C ILE A 276 24.82 -7.08 -8.05
N ILE A 277 24.31 -6.94 -6.82
CA ILE A 277 23.06 -7.55 -6.38
C ILE A 277 21.90 -6.68 -6.86
N LYS A 278 20.94 -7.29 -7.56
CA LYS A 278 19.85 -6.59 -8.26
C LYS A 278 18.50 -7.06 -7.72
N SER A 279 17.59 -6.14 -7.48
CA SER A 279 16.18 -6.46 -7.24
C SER A 279 15.28 -5.37 -7.80
N SER A 280 14.02 -5.70 -8.10
CA SER A 280 13.03 -4.70 -8.49
C SER A 280 11.77 -4.84 -7.65
N SER A 281 11.06 -3.73 -7.49
CA SER A 281 9.78 -3.66 -6.78
C SER A 281 8.88 -2.61 -7.40
N THR A 282 7.58 -2.70 -7.13
CA THR A 282 6.61 -1.64 -7.44
C THR A 282 6.24 -0.93 -6.14
N TRP A 283 6.27 0.39 -6.15
CA TRP A 283 5.83 1.25 -5.05
C TRP A 283 4.44 1.81 -5.32
N ARG A 284 3.95 2.66 -4.41
CA ARG A 284 2.68 3.38 -4.59
C ARG A 284 2.70 4.20 -5.89
N ASP A 285 1.52 4.45 -6.45
CA ASP A 285 1.34 5.26 -7.66
C ASP A 285 2.08 4.72 -8.89
N GLU A 286 2.13 3.39 -9.02
CA GLU A 286 2.75 2.66 -10.14
C GLU A 286 4.25 2.92 -10.36
N GLN A 287 4.93 3.53 -9.39
CA GLN A 287 6.37 3.76 -9.47
C GLN A 287 7.13 2.43 -9.47
N ARG A 288 8.05 2.27 -10.42
CA ARG A 288 8.92 1.10 -10.50
C ARG A 288 10.30 1.45 -9.97
N VAL A 289 10.85 0.56 -9.14
CA VAL A 289 12.16 0.76 -8.50
C VAL A 289 13.08 -0.38 -8.88
N LEU A 290 14.24 -0.03 -9.41
CA LEU A 290 15.37 -0.93 -9.64
C LEU A 290 16.41 -0.65 -8.55
N ARG A 291 16.77 -1.67 -7.78
CA ARG A 291 17.67 -1.58 -6.62
C ARG A 291 18.96 -2.30 -6.91
N PHE A 292 20.06 -1.64 -6.56
CA PHE A 292 21.41 -2.14 -6.75
C PHE A 292 22.17 -2.06 -5.42
N SER A 293 22.69 -3.19 -4.95
CA SER A 293 23.58 -3.28 -3.80
C SER A 293 24.93 -3.85 -4.23
N PHE A 294 25.97 -3.48 -3.50
CA PHE A 294 27.34 -3.85 -3.80
C PHE A 294 27.96 -4.60 -2.61
N PRO A 295 28.71 -5.69 -2.83
CA PRO A 295 29.23 -6.51 -1.74
C PRO A 295 30.13 -5.75 -0.76
N HIS A 296 30.87 -4.75 -1.24
CA HIS A 296 31.80 -3.95 -0.44
C HIS A 296 31.12 -2.85 0.38
N TRP A 297 29.83 -2.60 0.21
CA TRP A 297 29.12 -1.60 1.01
C TRP A 297 28.82 -2.06 2.44
N GLU A 298 29.03 -3.33 2.76
CA GLU A 298 28.69 -3.99 4.04
C GLU A 298 27.23 -3.72 4.52
N GLY A 299 26.68 -4.61 5.35
CA GLY A 299 25.28 -4.50 5.79
C GLY A 299 24.23 -4.80 4.71
N HIS A 300 23.05 -5.21 5.16
CA HIS A 300 22.09 -5.89 4.28
C HIS A 300 21.30 -4.98 3.33
N ASN A 301 21.39 -3.65 3.47
CA ASN A 301 20.42 -2.73 2.87
C ASN A 301 20.99 -1.41 2.30
N ASN A 302 22.31 -1.26 2.15
CA ASN A 302 22.87 -0.13 1.39
C ASN A 302 22.53 -0.30 -0.11
N GLN A 303 21.84 0.68 -0.70
CA GLN A 303 21.29 0.56 -2.05
C GLN A 303 21.38 1.86 -2.83
N ALA A 304 21.76 1.78 -4.11
CA ALA A 304 21.47 2.79 -5.11
C ALA A 304 20.26 2.35 -5.92
N CYS A 305 19.30 3.23 -6.12
CA CYS A 305 18.04 2.91 -6.79
C CYS A 305 17.80 3.84 -7.96
N LEU A 306 17.36 3.28 -9.09
CA LEU A 306 16.70 4.03 -10.15
C LEU A 306 15.19 3.87 -9.98
N VAL A 307 14.48 4.98 -9.90
CA VAL A 307 13.01 5.01 -9.86
C VAL A 307 12.49 5.61 -11.14
N TYR A 308 11.48 4.97 -11.73
CA TYR A 308 10.80 5.47 -12.93
C TYR A 308 9.29 5.35 -12.82
N TYR A 309 8.59 6.30 -13.44
CA TYR A 309 7.14 6.47 -13.31
C TYR A 309 6.54 7.14 -14.54
N PRO A 310 5.24 6.95 -14.84
CA PRO A 310 4.58 7.65 -15.95
C PRO A 310 4.61 9.18 -15.73
N THR A 311 5.04 9.94 -16.74
CA THR A 311 5.01 11.41 -16.69
C THR A 311 4.71 12.01 -18.07
N SER A 312 4.25 13.26 -18.10
CA SER A 312 4.21 14.09 -19.32
C SER A 312 5.39 15.07 -19.41
N GLU A 313 6.23 15.12 -18.38
CA GLU A 313 7.37 16.03 -18.27
C GLU A 313 8.67 15.32 -18.69
N SER A 314 9.29 15.75 -19.78
CA SER A 314 10.59 15.23 -20.26
C SER A 314 11.37 16.36 -20.94
N ASP A 315 12.68 16.42 -20.72
CA ASP A 315 13.57 17.35 -21.43
C ASP A 315 13.95 16.82 -22.83
N ALA A 316 13.55 15.59 -23.18
CA ALA A 316 13.83 15.01 -24.49
C ALA A 316 12.94 15.63 -25.58
N ALA A 317 13.53 15.94 -26.74
CA ALA A 317 12.82 16.43 -27.92
C ALA A 317 11.78 15.42 -28.46
N ASP A 318 12.01 14.13 -28.20
CA ASP A 318 11.07 13.03 -28.43
C ASP A 318 10.53 12.61 -27.05
N SER A 319 9.42 13.20 -26.62
CA SER A 319 8.86 13.12 -25.26
C SER A 319 8.75 11.67 -24.75
N GLU A 320 9.70 11.24 -23.92
CA GLU A 320 9.60 9.99 -23.18
C GLU A 320 8.46 10.16 -22.15
N SER A 321 7.43 9.30 -22.18
CA SER A 321 6.34 9.31 -21.18
C SER A 321 6.78 8.73 -19.82
N ILE A 322 8.06 8.85 -19.48
CA ILE A 322 8.70 8.25 -18.31
C ILE A 322 9.55 9.30 -17.61
N GLY A 323 9.25 9.52 -16.33
CA GLY A 323 10.03 10.34 -15.41
C GLY A 323 11.00 9.47 -14.64
N PHE A 324 12.10 10.06 -14.18
CA PHE A 324 13.15 9.36 -13.46
C PHE A 324 13.59 10.14 -12.23
N TYR A 325 13.85 9.46 -11.14
CA TYR A 325 14.69 9.98 -10.05
C TYR A 325 15.57 8.87 -9.50
N VAL A 326 16.62 9.24 -8.79
CA VAL A 326 17.55 8.31 -8.16
C VAL A 326 17.45 8.41 -6.65
N ARG A 327 17.62 7.26 -5.98
CA ARG A 327 17.54 7.19 -4.52
C ARG A 327 18.67 6.40 -3.91
N GLY A 328 19.27 6.95 -2.86
CA GLY A 328 20.25 6.28 -2.02
C GLY A 328 19.62 5.77 -0.73
N TYR A 329 19.99 4.57 -0.30
CA TYR A 329 19.75 4.04 1.05
C TYR A 329 21.09 3.77 1.73
N ILE A 330 21.24 4.29 2.94
CA ILE A 330 22.39 4.05 3.82
C ILE A 330 21.89 3.49 5.15
N ASP A 331 22.31 2.26 5.51
CA ASP A 331 22.00 1.60 6.77
C ASP A 331 23.01 2.02 7.84
N ARG A 332 22.51 2.56 8.95
CA ARG A 332 23.32 2.92 10.12
C ARG A 332 24.16 1.76 10.64
N GLN A 333 23.70 0.52 10.48
CA GLN A 333 24.47 -0.65 10.92
C GLN A 333 25.69 -0.94 10.05
N ALA A 334 25.79 -0.31 8.88
CA ALA A 334 26.83 -0.54 7.88
C ALA A 334 27.85 0.60 7.79
N THR A 335 27.72 1.64 8.60
CA THR A 335 28.65 2.77 8.61
C THR A 335 28.94 3.22 10.03
N SER A 336 30.18 3.66 10.28
CA SER A 336 30.54 4.29 11.56
C SER A 336 30.23 5.79 11.59
N ALA A 337 29.95 6.39 10.43
CA ALA A 337 29.62 7.80 10.31
C ALA A 337 28.20 8.06 10.82
N ASP A 338 28.01 9.24 11.43
CA ASP A 338 26.67 9.67 11.81
C ASP A 338 25.85 9.90 10.54
N LEU A 339 24.65 9.30 10.48
CA LEU A 339 23.78 9.47 9.32
C LEU A 339 23.33 10.93 9.19
N GLU A 340 23.23 11.63 10.31
CA GLU A 340 22.94 13.06 10.35
C GLU A 340 24.07 13.87 9.66
N ASP A 341 25.34 13.54 9.89
CA ASP A 341 26.48 14.19 9.22
C ASP A 341 26.48 13.89 7.70
N ILE A 342 26.17 12.65 7.31
CA ILE A 342 26.04 12.28 5.89
C ILE A 342 24.91 13.06 5.22
N ALA A 343 23.78 13.25 5.91
CA ALA A 343 22.67 14.04 5.39
C ALA A 343 23.05 15.52 5.22
N GLU A 344 23.76 16.12 6.18
CA GLU A 344 24.27 17.48 6.08
C GLU A 344 25.29 17.62 4.93
N ASP A 345 26.17 16.64 4.74
CA ASP A 345 27.11 16.60 3.62
C ASP A 345 26.36 16.51 2.28
N PHE A 346 25.31 15.69 2.18
CA PHE A 346 24.47 15.61 0.98
C PHE A 346 23.82 16.96 0.65
N MET A 347 23.24 17.62 1.66
CA MET A 347 22.60 18.93 1.47
C MET A 347 23.60 20.02 1.06
N SER A 348 24.84 19.95 1.54
CA SER A 348 25.87 20.94 1.23
C SER A 348 26.61 20.70 -0.08
N THR A 349 26.75 19.43 -0.51
CA THR A 349 27.52 19.05 -1.70
C THR A 349 26.68 18.89 -2.95
N VAL A 350 25.38 18.59 -2.80
CA VAL A 350 24.46 18.42 -3.92
C VAL A 350 23.64 19.69 -4.11
N PRO A 351 23.64 20.29 -5.31
CA PRO A 351 22.91 21.53 -5.57
C PRO A 351 21.40 21.34 -5.42
N ASP A 352 20.71 22.38 -4.94
CA ASP A 352 19.24 22.47 -4.82
C ASP A 352 18.55 22.98 -6.10
N THR A 353 19.33 23.16 -7.17
CA THR A 353 18.84 23.61 -8.47
C THR A 353 19.60 22.91 -9.58
N CYS A 354 18.89 22.69 -10.70
CA CYS A 354 19.47 22.10 -11.90
C CYS A 354 20.64 22.94 -12.44
N SER A 355 21.75 22.28 -12.78
CA SER A 355 22.96 22.90 -13.32
C SER A 355 23.69 21.93 -14.26
N ASP A 356 24.17 22.42 -15.41
CA ASP A 356 24.96 21.64 -16.38
C ASP A 356 26.27 21.08 -15.81
N ALA A 357 26.68 21.52 -14.61
CA ALA A 357 27.86 21.04 -13.93
C ALA A 357 27.65 19.72 -13.17
N CYS A 358 26.41 19.29 -12.95
CA CYS A 358 26.06 18.11 -12.15
C CYS A 358 25.09 17.21 -12.92
N SER A 359 25.24 15.88 -12.76
CA SER A 359 24.32 14.90 -13.34
C SER A 359 23.03 14.74 -12.53
N PHE A 360 23.00 15.20 -11.28
CA PHE A 360 21.82 15.21 -10.44
C PHE A 360 21.78 16.42 -9.51
N TYR A 361 20.57 16.75 -9.06
CA TYR A 361 20.28 17.84 -8.13
C TYR A 361 19.19 17.43 -7.14
N ARG A 362 19.02 18.22 -6.08
CA ARG A 362 17.94 18.11 -5.09
C ARG A 362 16.79 19.01 -5.48
N ASP A 363 15.56 18.64 -5.12
CA ASP A 363 14.35 19.42 -5.43
C ASP A 363 14.15 20.60 -4.45
N GLY A 364 14.94 20.67 -3.38
CA GLY A 364 14.88 21.76 -2.40
C GLY A 364 13.68 21.66 -1.45
N GLU A 365 13.00 20.51 -1.45
CA GLU A 365 11.83 20.20 -0.64
C GLU A 365 12.23 19.36 0.59
N PRO A 366 11.38 19.24 1.64
CA PRO A 366 11.63 18.39 2.82
C PRO A 366 11.82 16.90 2.53
N LYS A 367 11.74 16.49 1.25
CA LYS A 367 11.86 15.11 0.77
C LYS A 367 13.27 14.75 0.30
N ASP A 368 14.17 15.72 0.13
CA ASP A 368 15.56 15.51 -0.34
C ASP A 368 16.31 14.44 0.46
N PHE A 369 16.05 14.37 1.77
CA PHE A 369 16.43 13.24 2.59
C PHE A 369 15.42 12.95 3.69
N ARG A 370 15.43 11.73 4.21
CA ARG A 370 14.64 11.35 5.39
C ARG A 370 15.23 10.16 6.11
N PHE A 371 14.80 10.01 7.36
CA PHE A 371 15.12 8.86 8.19
C PHE A 371 13.96 7.85 8.21
N GLU A 372 14.25 6.58 7.96
CA GLU A 372 13.27 5.50 8.04
C GLU A 372 13.62 4.50 9.15
N SER A 373 12.61 3.74 9.60
CA SER A 373 12.75 2.66 10.60
C SER A 373 13.50 3.09 11.88
N ASN A 374 12.97 4.09 12.60
CA ASN A 374 13.59 4.65 13.81
C ASN A 374 15.04 5.13 13.58
N LYS A 375 15.26 5.86 12.48
CA LYS A 375 16.57 6.36 12.03
C LYS A 375 17.58 5.26 11.70
N ARG A 376 17.14 4.03 11.43
CA ARG A 376 18.04 2.98 10.95
C ARG A 376 18.57 3.29 9.55
N TYR A 377 17.71 3.83 8.68
CA TYR A 377 18.09 4.14 7.30
C TYR A 377 18.05 5.63 7.05
N LEU A 378 19.09 6.14 6.40
CA LEU A 378 19.07 7.42 5.71
C LEU A 378 18.68 7.18 4.26
N VAL A 379 17.68 7.91 3.81
CA VAL A 379 17.21 7.89 2.42
C VAL A 379 17.52 9.24 1.78
N LEU A 380 18.13 9.22 0.60
CA LEU A 380 18.53 10.39 -0.17
C LEU A 380 17.82 10.37 -1.52
N ASP A 381 17.11 11.44 -1.87
CA ASP A 381 16.41 11.59 -3.14
C ASP A 381 17.09 12.65 -4.01
N ALA A 382 17.27 12.36 -5.30
CA ALA A 382 17.83 13.28 -6.26
C ALA A 382 17.25 13.08 -7.67
N TRP A 383 17.20 14.16 -8.43
CA TRP A 383 16.63 14.23 -9.77
C TRP A 383 17.74 14.38 -10.82
N PRO A 384 17.61 13.70 -11.97
CA PRO A 384 18.64 13.72 -13.00
C PRO A 384 18.63 15.01 -13.81
N HIS A 385 19.82 15.39 -14.28
CA HIS A 385 20.00 16.42 -15.31
C HIS A 385 20.89 15.89 -16.44
N PRO A 386 20.44 15.96 -17.71
CA PRO A 386 19.10 16.36 -18.16
C PRO A 386 18.03 15.36 -17.72
N TYR A 387 16.76 15.79 -17.69
CA TYR A 387 15.63 14.94 -17.29
C TYR A 387 15.24 13.95 -18.41
N THR A 388 16.13 12.99 -18.65
CA THR A 388 16.08 11.95 -19.69
C THR A 388 16.57 10.63 -19.13
N ARG A 389 16.32 9.51 -19.84
CA ARG A 389 16.91 8.21 -19.50
C ARG A 389 18.44 8.26 -19.34
N GLU A 390 19.15 8.92 -20.25
CA GLU A 390 20.62 8.99 -20.19
C GLU A 390 21.10 9.80 -18.98
N GLY A 391 20.45 10.93 -18.70
CA GLY A 391 20.72 11.71 -17.49
C GLY A 391 20.45 10.91 -16.21
N ALA A 392 19.40 10.10 -16.19
CA ALA A 392 19.07 9.22 -15.07
C ALA A 392 20.12 8.13 -14.82
N LEU A 393 20.70 7.55 -15.88
CA LEU A 393 21.79 6.59 -15.75
C LEU A 393 23.06 7.26 -15.18
N ASN A 394 23.40 8.46 -15.67
CA ASN A 394 24.54 9.22 -15.16
C ASN A 394 24.34 9.62 -13.69
N ALA A 395 23.16 10.13 -13.34
CA ALA A 395 22.75 10.44 -11.97
C ALA A 395 22.88 9.22 -11.05
N LEU A 396 22.44 8.04 -11.49
CA LEU A 396 22.52 6.81 -10.71
C LEU A 396 23.98 6.43 -10.43
N GLY A 397 24.83 6.50 -11.46
CA GLY A 397 26.27 6.26 -11.33
C GLY A 397 26.91 7.23 -10.34
N ASP A 398 26.67 8.52 -10.51
CA ASP A 398 27.30 9.54 -9.68
C ASP A 398 26.78 9.52 -8.22
N LEU A 399 25.49 9.25 -7.99
CA LEU A 399 24.94 9.03 -6.66
C LEU A 399 25.57 7.80 -6.00
N ALA A 400 25.69 6.69 -6.74
CA ALA A 400 26.33 5.49 -6.21
C ALA A 400 27.80 5.77 -5.83
N ARG A 401 28.55 6.48 -6.67
CA ARG A 401 29.93 6.90 -6.34
C ARG A 401 29.98 7.83 -5.13
N TRP A 402 29.03 8.75 -5.00
CA TRP A 402 28.94 9.64 -3.85
C TRP A 402 28.75 8.83 -2.56
N ILE A 403 27.79 7.90 -2.53
CA ILE A 403 27.55 7.00 -1.39
C ILE A 403 28.78 6.15 -1.09
N ASP A 404 29.39 5.56 -2.10
CA ASP A 404 30.56 4.70 -2.00
C ASP A 404 31.74 5.38 -1.28
N GLN A 405 31.99 6.65 -1.61
CA GLN A 405 33.03 7.45 -0.97
C GLN A 405 32.76 7.69 0.52
N ARG A 406 31.51 7.91 0.93
CA ARG A 406 31.15 8.17 2.33
C ARG A 406 31.17 6.89 3.16
N LEU A 407 30.70 5.78 2.59
CA LEU A 407 30.81 4.47 3.23
C LEU A 407 32.28 4.07 3.43
N SER A 408 33.13 4.27 2.41
CA SER A 408 34.55 3.94 2.48
C SER A 408 35.34 4.81 3.47
N GLN A 409 34.97 6.07 3.67
CA GLN A 409 35.60 6.97 4.65
C GLN A 409 35.27 6.59 6.10
N SER A 410 34.22 5.81 6.33
CA SER A 410 33.76 5.39 7.67
C SER A 410 34.43 4.11 8.19
N VAL A 411 35.47 3.59 7.53
CA VAL A 411 36.18 2.34 7.93
C VAL A 411 37.59 2.61 8.49
N GLN A 412 37.95 3.86 8.81
CA GLN A 412 39.27 4.20 9.39
C GLN A 412 39.26 4.45 10.89
#